data_AF-A0A257WQC1-F1
#
_entry.id   AF-A0A257WQC1-F1
#
_cell.length_a   1.000
_cell.length_b   1.000
_cell.length_c   1.000
_cell.angle_alpha   90.00
_cell.angle_beta   90.00
_cell.angle_gamma   90.00
#
_symmetry.space_group_name_H-M   'P 1'
#
loop_
_entity.id
_entity.type
_entity.pdbx_description
1 polymer ?
#
loop_
_entity_poly.entity_id
_entity_poly.type
_entity_poly.pdbx_seq_one_letter_code
_entity_poly.pdbx_strand_id
1 'polypeptide(L)'
;DMFADAQEVAASADPNSKMPDMGLTCMRYRFDMMGASQQLKLYSWIPHDQKYYSQDFAWTADTWYRLKFRVTITEKDGEPAALLQGKAWKRDEAEPAEWSIEWTDSPANVNGSPGLFGNAKDAEIFIDNVIVTPLSSVQ
;
A
#
# COMPACT_ATOMS: atom_id res chain seq x y z
N ASP A 1 -8.20 3.88 22.14
CA ASP A 1 -6.76 4.12 21.96
C ASP A 1 -6.14 3.01 21.13
N MET A 2 -6.00 3.27 19.83
CA MET A 2 -5.35 2.35 18.87
C MET A 2 -4.34 3.17 18.09
N PHE A 3 -3.33 3.68 18.79
CA PHE A 3 -2.16 4.28 18.17
C PHE A 3 -1.25 3.12 17.77
N ALA A 4 -0.92 3.02 16.48
CA ALA A 4 0.10 2.09 16.03
C ALA A 4 1.45 2.59 16.56
N ASP A 5 2.19 1.74 17.26
CA ASP A 5 3.52 2.06 17.74
C ASP A 5 4.42 2.44 16.56
N ALA A 6 5.16 3.54 16.69
CA ALA A 6 6.10 3.97 15.68
C ALA A 6 7.24 2.95 15.59
N GLN A 7 7.33 2.26 14.46
CA GLN A 7 8.36 1.25 14.23
C GLN A 7 9.65 1.92 13.73
N GLU A 8 10.79 1.45 14.26
CA GLU A 8 12.13 1.94 13.97
C GLU A 8 12.46 1.74 12.49
N VAL A 9 12.88 2.81 11.81
CA VAL A 9 13.13 2.82 10.37
C VAL A 9 14.30 1.89 10.04
N ALA A 10 14.10 0.91 9.15
CA ALA A 10 15.17 0.01 8.70
C ALA A 10 16.42 0.80 8.26
N ALA A 11 17.55 0.43 8.86
CA ALA A 11 18.85 0.97 8.52
C ALA A 11 19.27 0.56 7.09
N SER A 12 19.87 1.52 6.37
CA SER A 12 20.54 1.43 5.05
C SER A 12 19.76 1.77 3.77
N ALA A 13 18.93 2.82 3.81
CA ALA A 13 18.64 3.55 2.56
C ALA A 13 19.90 4.32 2.10
N ASP A 14 20.45 3.99 0.92
CA ASP A 14 21.47 4.82 0.27
C ASP A 14 20.83 6.18 -0.09
N PRO A 15 21.28 7.31 0.48
CA PRO A 15 20.73 8.63 0.19
C PRO A 15 20.86 9.04 -1.29
N ASN A 16 21.75 8.38 -2.03
CA ASN A 16 21.94 8.60 -3.48
C ASN A 16 21.11 7.65 -4.34
N SER A 17 20.48 6.62 -3.76
CA SER A 17 19.56 5.75 -4.49
C SER A 17 18.24 6.49 -4.69
N LYS A 18 18.17 7.23 -5.80
CA LYS A 18 16.96 7.91 -6.28
C LYS A 18 15.95 6.88 -6.76
N MET A 19 15.30 6.18 -5.83
CA MET A 19 14.21 5.27 -6.18
C MET A 19 12.86 5.99 -6.10
N PRO A 20 11.96 5.77 -7.08
CA PRO A 20 10.65 6.40 -7.08
C PRO A 20 9.72 5.71 -6.06
N ASP A 21 8.63 6.37 -5.69
CA ASP A 21 7.54 5.73 -4.96
C ASP A 21 6.41 5.40 -5.93
N MET A 22 5.82 4.21 -5.81
CA MET A 22 4.69 3.81 -6.65
C MET A 22 3.61 3.15 -5.81
N GLY A 23 2.38 3.14 -6.29
CA GLY A 23 1.29 2.54 -5.52
C GLY A 23 -0.01 2.39 -6.26
N LEU A 24 -0.96 1.81 -5.54
CA LEU A 24 -2.33 1.57 -5.97
C LEU A 24 -3.27 2.35 -5.05
N THR A 25 -4.35 2.89 -5.60
CA THR A 25 -5.43 3.48 -4.83
C THR A 25 -6.71 2.66 -4.97
N CYS A 26 -7.46 2.52 -3.89
CA CYS A 26 -8.74 1.80 -3.83
C CYS A 26 -9.60 2.40 -2.72
N MET A 27 -10.84 2.81 -3.02
CA MET A 27 -11.77 3.42 -2.04
C MET A 27 -11.14 4.58 -1.24
N ARG A 28 -10.36 5.45 -1.91
CA ARG A 28 -9.61 6.58 -1.31
C ARG A 28 -8.46 6.17 -0.37
N TYR A 29 -8.29 4.88 -0.12
CA TYR A 29 -7.08 4.33 0.49
C TYR A 29 -5.98 4.19 -0.54
N ARG A 30 -4.74 4.08 -0.04
CA ARG A 30 -3.56 3.97 -0.89
C ARG A 30 -2.58 2.96 -0.32
N PHE A 31 -2.05 2.13 -1.19
CA PHE A 31 -0.99 1.16 -0.93
C PHE A 31 0.25 1.56 -1.73
N ASP A 32 1.30 1.95 -1.02
CA ASP A 32 2.54 2.44 -1.61
C ASP A 32 3.71 1.51 -1.35
N MET A 33 4.54 1.36 -2.37
CA MET A 33 5.89 0.82 -2.31
C MET A 33 6.87 1.99 -2.39
N MET A 34 7.47 2.33 -1.25
CA MET A 34 8.33 3.49 -1.06
C MET A 34 9.76 3.16 -1.48
N GLY A 35 10.33 3.94 -2.40
CA GLY A 35 11.66 3.70 -2.95
C GLY A 35 12.75 4.12 -1.98
N ALA A 36 12.75 5.39 -1.58
CA ALA A 36 13.79 5.94 -0.73
C ALA A 36 13.79 5.31 0.68
N SER A 37 12.61 5.10 1.27
CA SER A 37 12.51 4.55 2.63
C SER A 37 12.42 3.02 2.70
N GLN A 38 12.37 2.32 1.55
CA GLN A 38 12.33 0.86 1.47
C GLN A 38 11.22 0.23 2.34
N GLN A 39 9.99 0.72 2.15
CA GLN A 39 8.83 0.37 2.97
C GLN A 39 7.57 0.18 2.12
N LEU A 40 6.67 -0.68 2.59
CA LEU A 40 5.27 -0.66 2.19
C LEU A 40 4.48 0.26 3.12
N LYS A 41 3.53 1.03 2.58
CA LYS A 41 2.66 1.91 3.36
C LYS A 41 1.20 1.78 2.95
N LEU A 42 0.31 1.74 3.93
CA LEU A 42 -1.13 1.86 3.78
C LEU A 42 -1.58 3.20 4.33
N TYR A 43 -2.20 4.04 3.52
CA TYR A 43 -2.71 5.35 3.93
C TYR A 43 -4.24 5.37 3.97
N SER A 44 -4.80 5.94 5.03
CA SER A 44 -6.22 6.31 5.10
C SER A 44 -6.48 7.80 4.83
N TRP A 45 -5.50 8.67 5.12
CA TRP A 45 -5.60 10.09 4.80
C TRP A 45 -4.21 10.73 4.61
N ILE A 46 -3.85 11.00 3.35
CA ILE A 46 -2.49 11.48 2.96
C ILE A 46 -2.06 12.79 3.65
N PRO A 47 -2.91 13.82 3.79
CA PRO A 47 -2.56 15.07 4.48
C PRO A 47 -2.26 14.92 5.98
N HIS A 48 -2.64 13.80 6.61
CA HIS A 48 -2.44 13.60 8.04
C HIS A 48 -1.20 12.73 8.27
N ASP A 49 -0.23 13.30 8.96
CA ASP A 49 1.09 12.72 9.24
C ASP A 49 1.08 11.35 9.91
N GLN A 50 0.03 11.01 10.66
CA GLN A 50 -0.09 9.75 11.39
C GLN A 50 -1.16 8.77 10.84
N LYS A 51 -1.83 9.08 9.72
CA LYS A 51 -2.89 8.20 9.18
C LYS A 51 -2.36 7.21 8.15
N TYR A 52 -1.29 6.52 8.54
CA TYR A 52 -0.73 5.41 7.79
C TYR A 52 -0.20 4.30 8.68
N TYR A 53 -0.10 3.10 8.12
CA TYR A 53 0.62 1.97 8.68
C TYR A 53 1.72 1.55 7.71
N SER A 54 2.89 1.14 8.23
CA SER A 54 4.05 0.80 7.40
C SER A 54 4.74 -0.48 7.84
N GLN A 55 5.34 -1.17 6.89
CA GLN A 55 6.16 -2.36 7.10
C GLN A 55 7.40 -2.26 6.22
N ASP A 56 8.57 -2.65 6.74
CA ASP A 56 9.79 -2.69 5.94
C ASP A 56 9.68 -3.65 4.77
N PHE A 57 10.14 -3.22 3.61
CA PHE A 57 10.11 -4.00 2.38
C PHE A 57 11.22 -3.56 1.44
N ALA A 58 12.26 -4.38 1.36
CA ALA A 58 13.39 -4.12 0.48
C ALA A 58 13.03 -4.45 -0.98
N TRP A 59 13.30 -3.50 -1.88
CA TRP A 59 13.12 -3.68 -3.32
C TRP A 59 14.16 -2.91 -4.11
N THR A 60 14.40 -3.35 -5.34
CA THR A 60 15.49 -2.86 -6.17
C THR A 60 14.97 -2.22 -7.45
N ALA A 61 15.71 -1.23 -7.95
CA ALA A 61 15.50 -0.66 -9.28
C ALA A 61 15.64 -1.72 -10.39
N ASP A 62 15.20 -1.36 -11.60
CA ASP A 62 15.26 -2.19 -12.82
C ASP A 62 14.64 -3.60 -12.65
N THR A 63 13.70 -3.72 -11.72
CA THR A 63 13.04 -4.99 -11.38
C THR A 63 11.53 -4.81 -11.45
N TRP A 64 10.86 -5.73 -12.16
CA TRP A 64 9.41 -5.74 -12.22
C TRP A 64 8.82 -6.36 -10.97
N TYR A 65 7.89 -5.65 -10.33
CA TYR A 65 7.08 -6.12 -9.22
C TYR A 65 5.62 -6.21 -9.61
N ARG A 66 4.90 -7.13 -8.99
CA ARG A 66 3.43 -7.17 -8.98
C ARG A 66 2.97 -6.61 -7.65
N LEU A 67 2.01 -5.69 -7.73
CA LEU A 67 1.32 -5.14 -6.57
C LEU A 67 -0.14 -5.59 -6.62
N LYS A 68 -0.70 -5.89 -5.45
CA LYS A 68 -2.13 -6.18 -5.28
C LYS A 68 -2.63 -5.45 -4.04
N PHE A 69 -3.70 -4.70 -4.22
CA PHE A 69 -4.34 -3.96 -3.13
C PHE A 69 -5.83 -4.32 -3.06
N ARG A 70 -6.29 -4.69 -1.87
CA ARG A 70 -7.67 -5.03 -1.58
C ARG A 70 -8.15 -4.20 -0.39
N VAL A 71 -9.33 -3.62 -0.52
CA VAL A 71 -10.06 -2.98 0.59
C VAL A 71 -11.38 -3.69 0.76
N THR A 72 -11.59 -4.31 1.92
CA THR A 72 -12.84 -4.98 2.25
C THR A 72 -13.56 -4.19 3.33
N ILE A 73 -14.82 -3.82 3.08
CA ILE A 73 -15.65 -3.21 4.11
C ILE A 73 -16.16 -4.31 5.03
N THR A 74 -15.98 -4.08 6.32
CA THR A 74 -16.32 -4.94 7.45
C THR A 74 -17.10 -4.11 8.47
N GLU A 75 -17.53 -4.74 9.55
CA GLU A 75 -18.14 -4.05 10.69
C GLU A 75 -17.24 -4.23 11.92
N LYS A 76 -17.05 -3.14 12.68
CA LYS A 76 -16.35 -3.16 13.95
C LYS A 76 -17.10 -2.27 14.94
N ASP A 77 -17.46 -2.83 16.09
CA ASP A 77 -18.18 -2.10 17.15
C ASP A 77 -19.48 -1.43 16.66
N GLY A 78 -20.17 -2.05 15.69
CA GLY A 78 -21.42 -1.54 15.10
C GLY A 78 -21.23 -0.46 14.03
N GLU A 79 -19.99 -0.12 13.67
CA GLU A 79 -19.66 0.90 12.67
C GLU A 79 -18.86 0.31 11.48
N PRO A 80 -18.96 0.89 10.27
CA PRO A 80 -18.18 0.45 9.13
C PRO A 80 -16.66 0.58 9.37
N ALA A 81 -15.93 -0.50 9.13
CA ALA A 81 -14.47 -0.55 9.18
C ALA A 81 -13.90 -1.10 7.86
N ALA A 82 -12.75 -0.59 7.44
CA ALA A 82 -12.10 -1.03 6.21
C ALA A 82 -10.86 -1.87 6.55
N LEU A 83 -10.83 -3.12 6.07
CA LEU A 83 -9.64 -3.96 6.09
C LEU A 83 -8.85 -3.71 4.80
N LEU A 84 -7.70 -3.05 4.94
CA LEU A 84 -6.75 -2.77 3.87
C LEU A 84 -5.70 -3.87 3.83
N GLN A 85 -5.48 -4.46 2.67
CA GLN A 85 -4.52 -5.53 2.48
C GLN A 85 -3.70 -5.30 1.22
N GLY A 86 -2.40 -5.10 1.40
CA GLY A 86 -1.43 -4.85 0.35
C GLY A 86 -0.41 -5.98 0.27
N LYS A 87 -0.05 -6.38 -0.94
CA LYS A 87 1.12 -7.24 -1.15
C LYS A 87 1.89 -6.88 -2.41
N ALA A 88 3.20 -7.04 -2.32
CA ALA A 88 4.15 -6.79 -3.39
C ALA A 88 5.13 -7.96 -3.49
N TRP A 89 5.42 -8.41 -4.71
CA TRP A 89 6.35 -9.51 -4.98
C TRP A 89 6.99 -9.35 -6.36
N LYS A 90 8.16 -9.97 -6.59
CA LYS A 90 8.79 -9.91 -7.92
C LYS A 90 7.89 -10.57 -8.95
N ARG A 91 7.82 -9.99 -10.15
CA ARG A 91 6.86 -10.39 -11.19
C ARG A 91 6.90 -11.88 -11.55
N ASP A 92 8.10 -12.45 -11.53
CA ASP A 92 8.38 -13.81 -11.98
C ASP A 92 8.33 -14.83 -10.81
N GLU A 93 8.04 -14.37 -9.59
CA GLU A 93 7.78 -15.22 -8.43
C GLU A 93 6.27 -15.51 -8.29
N ALA A 94 5.94 -16.61 -7.60
CA ALA A 94 4.56 -16.95 -7.30
C ALA A 94 3.91 -15.90 -6.39
N GLU A 95 2.62 -15.61 -6.60
CA GLU A 95 1.86 -14.73 -5.72
C GLU A 95 1.87 -15.30 -4.29
N PRO A 96 2.39 -14.55 -3.28
CA PRO A 96 2.40 -15.01 -1.91
C PRO A 96 0.98 -15.26 -1.38
N ALA A 97 0.83 -16.29 -0.55
CA ALA A 97 -0.42 -16.58 0.13
C ALA A 97 -0.77 -15.49 1.16
N GLU A 98 0.23 -15.10 1.96
CA GLU A 98 0.12 -14.07 2.98
C GLU A 98 0.17 -12.66 2.38
N TRP A 99 -0.46 -11.71 3.07
CA TRP A 99 -0.34 -10.29 2.74
C TRP A 99 0.97 -9.73 3.29
N SER A 100 1.60 -8.83 2.52
CA SER A 100 2.85 -8.19 2.96
C SER A 100 2.58 -7.11 4.02
N ILE A 101 1.40 -6.50 3.99
CA ILE A 101 0.96 -5.49 4.96
C ILE A 101 -0.56 -5.50 5.08
N GLU A 102 -1.07 -5.41 6.30
CA GLU A 102 -2.50 -5.37 6.62
C GLU A 102 -2.78 -4.30 7.67
N TRP A 103 -3.87 -3.55 7.50
CA TRP A 103 -4.28 -2.53 8.47
C TRP A 103 -5.80 -2.34 8.44
N THR A 104 -6.40 -2.10 9.61
CA THR A 104 -7.83 -1.81 9.73
C THR A 104 -8.03 -0.33 10.07
N ASP A 105 -8.80 0.37 9.23
CA ASP A 105 -9.19 1.77 9.42
C ASP A 105 -10.66 1.85 9.85
N SER A 106 -10.95 2.70 10.83
CA SER A 106 -12.31 2.97 11.31
C SER A 106 -12.41 4.45 11.74
N PRO A 107 -13.42 5.20 11.28
CA PRO A 107 -14.50 4.78 10.36
C PRO A 107 -14.03 4.59 8.91
N ALA A 108 -14.69 3.70 8.17
CA ALA A 108 -14.32 3.35 6.79
C ALA A 108 -14.68 4.41 5.73
N ASN A 109 -13.84 4.52 4.70
CA ASN A 109 -14.24 5.07 3.40
C ASN A 109 -14.96 3.98 2.60
N VAL A 110 -16.25 4.20 2.31
CA VAL A 110 -17.11 3.21 1.59
C VAL A 110 -17.24 3.47 0.09
N ASN A 111 -16.53 4.47 -0.43
CA ASN A 111 -16.55 4.83 -1.86
C ASN A 111 -15.21 5.40 -2.31
N GLY A 112 -14.97 5.37 -3.61
CA GLY A 112 -13.80 5.96 -4.24
C GLY A 112 -13.33 5.19 -5.45
N SER A 113 -12.83 5.90 -6.46
CA SER A 113 -12.29 5.29 -7.67
C SER A 113 -11.00 4.53 -7.39
N PRO A 114 -10.75 3.41 -8.09
CA PRO A 114 -9.42 2.82 -8.16
C PRO A 114 -8.49 3.73 -8.97
N GLY A 115 -7.19 3.62 -8.73
CA GLY A 115 -6.20 4.42 -9.43
C GLY A 115 -4.77 4.02 -9.12
N LEU A 116 -3.85 4.86 -9.60
CA LEU A 116 -2.42 4.65 -9.50
C LEU A 116 -1.80 5.83 -8.75
N PHE A 117 -0.73 5.56 -8.03
CA PHE A 117 0.14 6.58 -7.47
C PHE A 117 1.56 6.43 -8.03
N GLY A 118 2.20 7.57 -8.30
CA GLY A 118 3.62 7.65 -8.57
C GLY A 118 4.22 8.97 -8.09
N ASN A 119 5.30 8.89 -7.33
CA ASN A 119 6.23 9.98 -7.08
C ASN A 119 7.52 9.68 -7.84
N ALA A 120 7.60 10.23 -9.04
CA ALA A 120 8.65 9.96 -10.03
C ALA A 120 9.48 11.23 -10.32
N LYS A 121 9.72 12.07 -9.31
CA LYS A 121 10.43 13.35 -9.50
C LYS A 121 11.90 13.14 -9.90
N ASP A 122 12.54 12.15 -9.29
CA ASP A 122 13.97 11.87 -9.41
C ASP A 122 14.28 10.60 -10.21
N ALA A 123 13.28 9.74 -10.45
CA ALA A 123 13.39 8.49 -11.21
C ALA A 123 12.05 8.08 -11.83
N GLU A 124 12.12 7.29 -12.91
CA GLU A 124 10.95 6.88 -13.70
C GLU A 124 10.24 5.66 -13.10
N ILE A 125 8.93 5.56 -13.34
CA ILE A 125 8.11 4.39 -13.00
C ILE A 125 7.46 3.89 -14.28
N PHE A 126 7.52 2.58 -14.51
CA PHE A 126 6.80 1.89 -15.58
C PHE A 126 5.67 1.07 -14.98
N ILE A 127 4.48 1.14 -15.58
CA ILE A 127 3.27 0.44 -15.12
C ILE A 127 2.69 -0.32 -16.30
N ASP A 128 2.36 -1.59 -16.08
CA ASP A 128 1.79 -2.47 -17.10
C ASP A 128 0.81 -3.48 -16.46
N ASN A 129 -0.08 -4.05 -17.28
CA ASN A 129 -1.04 -5.11 -16.89
C ASN A 129 -1.97 -4.71 -15.74
N VAL A 130 -2.51 -3.48 -15.78
CA VAL A 130 -3.44 -2.98 -14.77
C VAL A 130 -4.79 -3.70 -14.87
N ILE A 131 -5.21 -4.33 -13.78
CA ILE A 131 -6.50 -5.02 -13.65
C ILE A 131 -7.24 -4.46 -12.44
N VAL A 132 -8.52 -4.13 -12.65
CA VAL A 132 -9.45 -3.75 -11.60
C VAL A 132 -10.58 -4.76 -11.60
N THR A 133 -10.83 -5.39 -10.45
CA THR A 133 -11.94 -6.32 -10.27
C THR A 133 -12.85 -5.85 -9.15
N PRO A 134 -14.18 -5.92 -9.32
CA PRO A 134 -15.07 -5.75 -8.18
C PRO A 134 -14.77 -6.86 -7.16
N LEU A 135 -14.80 -6.53 -5.88
CA LEU A 135 -15.02 -7.55 -4.88
C LEU A 135 -16.47 -8.00 -5.03
N SER A 136 -16.70 -9.29 -5.21
CA SER A 136 -18.04 -9.84 -5.01
C SER A 136 -18.47 -9.38 -3.62
N SER A 137 -19.54 -8.58 -3.54
CA SER A 137 -20.13 -8.15 -2.28
C SER A 137 -20.24 -9.38 -1.39
N VAL A 138 -19.43 -9.44 -0.34
CA VAL A 138 -19.63 -10.43 0.73
C VAL A 138 -20.97 -10.05 1.33
N GLN A 139 -21.95 -10.91 1.10
CA GLN A 139 -23.31 -10.78 1.58
C GLN A 139 -23.38 -11.29 3.02
#